data_AF-A0A7S2RMM5-F1
#
_entry.id   AF-A0A7S2RMM5-F1
#
_cell.length_a   1.000
_cell.length_b   1.000
_cell.length_c   1.000
_cell.angle_alpha   90.00
_cell.angle_beta   90.00
_cell.angle_gamma   90.00
#
_symmetry.space_group_name_H-M   'P 1'
#
loop_
_entity.id
_entity.type
_entity.pdbx_description
1 polymer ?
#
loop_
_entity_poly.entity_id
_entity_poly.type
_entity_poly.pdbx_seq_one_letter_code
_entity_poly.pdbx_strand_id
1 'polypeptide(L)'
;MPTETAPVSSKLITGIKTGLIALTLSAIGLPVLAAERLYIFTENYPPYNASETGKGFAHNEDDITGICADMVKAMLSRVDYDYVMKMRDWSYAYNWVQDRE
;
A
#
# COMPACT_ATOMS: atom_id res chain seq x y z
N MET A 1 -5.08 67.36 -11.52
CA MET A 1 -6.03 66.42 -10.87
C MET A 1 -5.21 65.38 -10.13
N PRO A 2 -5.32 65.26 -8.80
CA PRO A 2 -4.69 64.16 -8.08
C PRO A 2 -5.62 62.95 -8.11
N THR A 3 -5.11 61.80 -8.57
CA THR A 3 -5.79 60.51 -8.50
C THR A 3 -5.65 59.98 -7.08
N GLU A 4 -6.74 59.98 -6.32
CA GLU A 4 -6.80 59.47 -4.96
C GLU A 4 -6.83 57.94 -4.99
N THR A 5 -5.74 57.28 -4.62
CA THR A 5 -5.71 55.83 -4.41
C THR A 5 -6.30 55.53 -3.04
N ALA A 6 -7.52 54.97 -3.01
CA ALA A 6 -8.19 54.58 -1.78
C ALA A 6 -7.36 53.55 -0.98
N PRO A 7 -7.28 53.68 0.37
CA PRO A 7 -6.52 52.74 1.19
C PRO A 7 -7.27 51.41 1.30
N VAL A 8 -6.61 50.32 0.92
CA VAL A 8 -7.13 48.97 1.14
C VAL A 8 -7.25 48.74 2.65
N SER A 9 -8.47 48.43 3.10
CA SER A 9 -8.82 48.25 4.51
C SER A 9 -7.97 47.17 5.19
N SER A 10 -7.34 47.49 6.32
CA SER A 10 -6.47 46.57 7.06
C SER A 10 -7.19 45.30 7.54
N LYS A 11 -8.51 45.39 7.73
CA LYS A 11 -9.36 44.24 8.08
C LYS A 11 -9.38 43.18 6.97
N LEU A 12 -9.29 43.61 5.71
CA LEU A 12 -9.20 42.72 4.55
C LEU A 12 -7.86 41.98 4.54
N ILE A 13 -6.76 42.69 4.84
CA ILE A 13 -5.40 42.13 4.86
C ILE A 13 -5.24 41.12 6.00
N THR A 14 -5.83 41.40 7.17
CA THR A 14 -5.84 40.48 8.31
C THR A 14 -6.69 39.24 8.03
N GLY A 15 -7.87 39.39 7.42
CA GLY A 15 -8.72 38.25 7.05
C GLY A 15 -8.04 37.28 6.09
N ILE A 16 -7.30 37.80 5.11
CA ILE A 16 -6.53 36.99 4.15
C ILE A 16 -5.39 36.25 4.85
N LYS A 17 -4.65 36.90 5.77
CA LYS A 17 -3.57 36.24 6.53
C LYS A 17 -4.08 35.13 7.44
N THR A 18 -5.19 35.36 8.14
CA THR A 18 -5.78 34.35 9.04
C THR A 18 -6.35 33.17 8.25
N GLY A 19 -6.97 33.42 7.09
CA GLY A 19 -7.43 32.37 6.19
C GLY A 19 -6.29 31.53 5.60
N LEU A 20 -5.16 32.17 5.26
CA LEU A 20 -3.99 31.47 4.74
C LEU A 20 -3.33 30.58 5.81
N ILE A 21 -3.26 31.06 7.06
CA ILE A 21 -2.73 30.27 8.19
C ILE A 21 -3.65 29.07 8.50
N ALA A 22 -4.97 29.27 8.48
CA ALA A 22 -5.94 28.19 8.68
C ALA A 22 -5.86 27.13 7.57
N LEU A 23 -5.66 27.53 6.31
CA LEU A 23 -5.50 26.61 5.18
C LEU A 23 -4.20 25.80 5.27
N THR A 24 -3.11 26.41 5.76
CA THR A 24 -1.85 25.69 5.97
C THR A 24 -1.88 24.73 7.16
N LEU A 25 -2.73 24.96 8.16
CA LEU A 25 -2.86 24.09 9.33
C LEU A 25 -3.72 22.85 9.06
N SER A 26 -4.59 22.88 8.05
CA SER A 26 -5.36 21.70 7.61
C SER A 26 -4.56 20.70 6.77
N ALA A 27 -3.33 21.03 6.38
CA ALA A 27 -2.43 20.13 5.66
C ALA A 27 -1.56 19.25 6.58
N ILE A 28 -1.77 19.31 7.90
CA ILE A 28 -0.99 18.52 8.86
C ILE A 28 -1.45 17.05 8.80
N GLY A 29 -0.72 16.28 8.02
CA GLY A 29 -0.34 14.89 8.31
C GLY A 29 -1.50 13.89 8.45
N LEU A 30 -2.04 13.43 7.33
CA LEU A 30 -2.40 12.01 7.31
C LEU A 30 -1.08 11.26 7.55
N PRO A 31 -0.99 10.35 8.54
CA PRO A 31 0.12 9.42 8.54
C PRO A 31 0.06 8.72 7.19
N VAL A 32 1.11 8.88 6.38
CA VAL A 32 1.38 7.93 5.32
C VAL A 32 1.68 6.64 6.08
N LEU A 33 0.63 5.90 6.41
CA LEU A 33 0.74 4.48 6.67
C LEU A 33 1.29 3.94 5.37
N ALA A 34 2.61 3.72 5.31
CA ALA A 34 3.19 2.96 4.22
C ALA A 34 2.34 1.70 4.13
N ALA A 35 1.64 1.51 3.02
CA ALA A 35 0.75 0.37 2.86
C ALA A 35 1.60 -0.88 3.03
N GLU A 36 1.42 -1.57 4.15
CA GLU A 36 2.16 -2.80 4.42
C GLU A 36 1.64 -3.84 3.45
N ARG A 37 2.51 -4.22 2.51
CA ARG A 37 2.20 -5.29 1.56
C ARG A 37 2.11 -6.61 2.30
N LEU A 38 1.00 -7.32 2.11
CA LEU A 38 0.80 -8.66 2.67
C LEU A 38 1.66 -9.67 1.89
N TYR A 39 2.57 -10.37 2.57
CA TYR A 39 3.35 -11.44 1.97
C TYR A 39 2.74 -12.80 2.31
N ILE A 40 2.40 -13.56 1.29
CA ILE A 40 1.84 -14.90 1.42
C ILE A 40 2.86 -15.90 0.89
N PHE A 41 3.25 -16.83 1.75
CA PHE A 41 4.09 -17.95 1.37
C PHE A 41 3.25 -19.21 1.28
N THR A 42 3.55 -20.04 0.28
CA THR A 42 3.05 -21.41 0.15
C THR A 42 4.20 -22.33 -0.28
N GLU A 43 4.01 -23.63 -0.21
CA GLU A 43 4.96 -24.65 -0.66
C GLU A 43 4.52 -25.30 -1.97
N ASN A 44 5.42 -26.01 -2.65
CA ASN A 44 5.05 -26.85 -3.79
C ASN A 44 4.47 -28.18 -3.29
N TYR A 45 3.14 -28.28 -3.23
CA TYR A 45 2.41 -29.47 -2.75
C TYR A 45 1.17 -29.78 -3.61
N PRO A 46 1.35 -30.40 -4.79
CA PRO A 46 0.25 -30.72 -5.68
C PRO A 46 -0.74 -31.74 -5.09
N PRO A 47 -2.06 -31.65 -5.41
CA PRO A 47 -2.68 -30.69 -6.34
C PRO A 47 -3.10 -29.36 -5.68
N TYR A 48 -2.77 -29.15 -4.41
CA TYR A 48 -3.25 -28.00 -3.64
C TYR A 48 -2.52 -26.71 -4.01
N ASN A 49 -1.20 -26.80 -4.15
CA ASN A 49 -0.33 -25.72 -4.58
C ASN A 49 0.72 -26.32 -5.52
N ALA A 50 0.93 -25.76 -6.70
CA ALA A 50 1.90 -26.26 -7.67
C ALA A 50 2.57 -25.10 -8.39
N SER A 51 3.85 -25.26 -8.75
CA SER A 51 4.48 -24.33 -9.68
C SER A 51 4.08 -24.66 -11.11
N GLU A 52 3.69 -23.64 -11.88
CA GLU A 52 3.46 -23.75 -13.32
C GLU A 52 4.74 -24.14 -14.08
N THR A 53 5.91 -23.81 -13.53
CA THR A 53 7.21 -24.11 -14.13
C THR A 53 7.75 -25.50 -13.79
N GLY A 54 7.07 -26.25 -12.92
CA GLY A 54 7.54 -27.53 -12.38
C GLY A 54 8.69 -27.42 -11.36
N LYS A 55 9.14 -26.20 -11.01
CA LYS A 55 10.16 -25.97 -9.98
C LYS A 55 9.55 -26.04 -8.58
N GLY A 56 10.38 -26.28 -7.57
CA GLY A 56 9.98 -26.19 -6.15
C GLY A 56 9.73 -24.77 -5.62
N PHE A 57 9.76 -23.76 -6.50
CA PHE A 57 9.63 -22.36 -6.12
C PHE A 57 8.98 -21.54 -7.24
N ALA A 58 8.41 -20.40 -6.84
CA ALA A 58 7.81 -19.40 -7.72
C ALA A 58 7.98 -18.01 -7.09
N HIS A 59 8.31 -17.00 -7.89
CA HIS A 59 8.60 -15.65 -7.37
C HIS A 59 7.38 -14.75 -7.27
N ASN A 60 6.31 -15.08 -8.00
CA ASN A 60 5.05 -14.35 -8.07
C ASN A 60 3.87 -15.34 -8.12
N GLU A 61 2.66 -14.83 -7.91
CA GLU A 61 1.42 -15.61 -7.91
C GLU A 61 1.05 -16.21 -9.26
N ASP A 62 1.44 -15.56 -10.37
CA ASP A 62 1.16 -16.02 -11.74
C ASP A 62 1.83 -17.37 -12.06
N ASP A 63 2.93 -17.68 -11.37
CA ASP A 63 3.68 -18.93 -11.52
C ASP A 63 3.21 -20.02 -10.52
N ILE A 64 2.11 -19.78 -9.79
CA ILE A 64 1.55 -20.66 -8.76
C ILE A 64 0.11 -21.01 -9.11
N THR A 65 -0.21 -22.29 -9.09
CA THR A 65 -1.53 -22.85 -9.41
C THR A 65 -1.97 -23.85 -8.36
N GLY A 66 -3.18 -24.37 -8.49
CA GLY A 66 -3.70 -25.45 -7.65
C GLY A 66 -4.89 -25.01 -6.80
N ILE A 67 -5.61 -26.01 -6.29
CA ILE A 67 -6.96 -25.82 -5.71
C ILE A 67 -6.95 -24.79 -4.57
N CYS A 68 -5.93 -24.83 -3.70
CA CYS A 68 -5.83 -23.91 -2.57
C CYS A 68 -5.25 -22.56 -3.00
N ALA A 69 -4.19 -22.54 -3.79
CA ALA A 69 -3.59 -21.30 -4.27
C ALA A 69 -4.58 -20.45 -5.07
N ASP A 70 -5.34 -21.08 -5.97
CA ASP A 70 -6.36 -20.41 -6.78
C ASP A 70 -7.51 -19.87 -5.93
N MET A 71 -7.91 -20.60 -4.87
CA MET A 71 -8.90 -20.12 -3.92
C MET A 71 -8.39 -18.89 -3.15
N VAL A 72 -7.13 -18.89 -2.70
CA VAL A 72 -6.52 -17.75 -2.00
C VAL A 72 -6.44 -16.52 -2.92
N LYS A 73 -5.96 -16.68 -4.16
CA LYS A 73 -5.95 -15.61 -5.17
C LYS A 73 -7.36 -15.06 -5.41
N ALA A 74 -8.37 -15.93 -5.52
CA ALA A 74 -9.77 -15.51 -5.69
C ALA A 74 -10.32 -14.77 -4.45
N MET A 75 -9.98 -15.19 -3.23
CA MET A 75 -10.39 -14.47 -2.03
C MET A 75 -9.74 -13.09 -1.96
N LEU A 76 -8.45 -12.99 -2.27
CA LEU A 76 -7.70 -11.74 -2.24
C LEU A 76 -8.14 -10.77 -3.34
N SER A 77 -8.57 -11.27 -4.49
CA SER A 77 -9.11 -10.42 -5.57
C SER A 77 -10.41 -9.69 -5.19
N ARG A 78 -11.01 -9.97 -4.04
CA ARG A 78 -12.27 -9.38 -3.55
C ARG A 78 -12.07 -8.38 -2.41
N VAL A 79 -10.83 -8.15 -2.01
CA VAL A 79 -10.44 -7.26 -0.91
C VAL A 79 -9.34 -6.31 -1.36
N ASP A 80 -9.29 -5.12 -0.77
CA ASP A 80 -8.32 -4.09 -1.13
C ASP A 80 -7.01 -4.29 -0.33
N TYR A 81 -6.30 -5.38 -0.64
CA TYR A 81 -4.96 -5.65 -0.10
C TYR A 81 -3.93 -5.67 -1.23
N ASP A 82 -2.86 -4.87 -1.08
CA ASP A 82 -1.63 -5.09 -1.83
C ASP A 82 -0.94 -6.34 -1.26
N TYR A 83 -0.87 -7.42 -2.05
CA TYR A 83 -0.24 -8.66 -1.63
C TYR A 83 0.79 -9.16 -2.64
N VAL A 84 1.71 -9.99 -2.14
CA VAL A 84 2.64 -10.77 -2.95
C VAL A 84 2.59 -12.21 -2.49
N MET A 85 2.30 -13.12 -3.41
CA MET A 85 2.37 -14.56 -3.15
C MET A 85 3.67 -15.16 -3.72
N LYS A 86 4.35 -15.96 -2.91
CA LYS A 86 5.59 -16.68 -3.30
C LYS A 86 5.50 -18.14 -2.92
N MET A 87 6.09 -19.00 -3.73
CA MET A 87 6.28 -20.41 -3.40
C MET A 87 7.71 -20.65 -2.95
N ARG A 88 7.89 -21.14 -1.73
CA ARG A 88 9.18 -21.40 -1.09
C ARG A 88 9.04 -22.59 -0.14
N ASP A 89 10.17 -23.19 0.24
CA ASP A 89 10.19 -24.09 1.38
C ASP A 89 9.74 -23.34 2.64
N TRP A 90 9.00 -24.00 3.52
CA TRP A 90 8.51 -23.39 4.76
C TRP A 90 9.64 -22.90 5.67
N SER A 91 10.82 -23.53 5.62
CA SER A 91 12.01 -23.05 6.34
C SER A 91 12.46 -21.67 5.87
N TYR A 92 12.42 -21.40 4.57
CA TYR A 92 12.72 -20.07 4.03
C TYR A 92 11.69 -19.04 4.49
N ALA A 93 10.40 -19.37 4.37
CA ALA A 93 9.32 -18.48 4.79
C ALA A 93 9.38 -18.17 6.29
N TYR A 94 9.67 -19.18 7.12
CA TYR A 94 9.81 -19.03 8.56
C TYR A 94 10.98 -18.10 8.92
N ASN A 95 12.17 -18.36 8.39
CA ASN A 95 13.34 -17.51 8.63
C ASN A 95 13.10 -16.07 8.15
N TRP A 96 12.45 -15.89 6.99
CA TRP A 96 12.15 -14.57 6.45
C TRP A 96 11.25 -13.73 7.36
N VAL A 97 10.33 -14.34 8.10
CA VAL A 97 9.49 -13.62 9.07
C VAL A 97 10.27 -13.27 10.34
N GLN A 98 11.22 -14.11 10.77
CA GLN A 98 12.01 -13.86 11.98
C GLN A 98 12.92 -12.62 11.86
N ASP A 99 13.44 -12.34 10.67
CA ASP A 99 14.34 -11.21 10.42
C ASP A 99 13.60 -9.84 10.30
N ARG A 100 12.29 -9.79 10.57
CA ARG A 100 11.43 -8.60 10.39
C ARG A 100 11.08 -7.84 11.68
N GLU A 101 11.49 -8.33 12.84
CA GLU A 101 11.45 -7.58 14.12
C GLU A 101 12.80 -6.94 14.43
#